data_AF-R7UTF6-F1
#
_entry.id   AF-R7UTF6-F1
#
_cell.length_a   1.000
_cell.length_b   1.000
_cell.length_c   1.000
_cell.angle_alpha   90.00
_cell.angle_beta   90.00
_cell.angle_gamma   90.00
#
_symmetry.space_group_name_H-M   'P 1'
#
loop_
_entity.id
_entity.type
_entity.pdbx_description
1 polymer ?
#
loop_
_entity_poly.entity_id
_entity_poly.type
_entity_poly.pdbx_seq_one_letter_code
_entity_poly.pdbx_strand_id
1 'polypeptide(L)' 'FIYLIFQCKAMECEGENTEYQACGNPCYPTCGDREGENCGDLGPCGEGCFCKKGFVFDGKKDCISVDNC' A
#
# COMPACT_ATOMS: atom_id res chain seq x y z
N PHE A 1 -15.76 -29.99 -16.31
CA PHE A 1 -15.49 -29.61 -14.90
C PHE A 1 -14.05 -29.13 -14.64
N ILE A 2 -13.27 -28.76 -15.67
CA ILE A 2 -11.88 -28.28 -15.50
C ILE A 2 -11.80 -26.73 -15.62
N TYR A 3 -12.96 -26.08 -15.79
CA TYR A 3 -13.12 -24.65 -16.07
C TYR A 3 -13.25 -23.78 -14.80
N LEU A 4 -12.43 -23.95 -13.75
CA LEU A 4 -12.70 -23.18 -12.52
C LEU A 4 -11.55 -22.89 -11.54
N ILE A 5 -10.28 -22.74 -11.95
CA ILE A 5 -9.29 -22.15 -11.02
C ILE A 5 -8.17 -21.32 -11.68
N PHE A 6 -8.33 -20.83 -12.91
CA PHE A 6 -7.56 -19.64 -13.30
C PHE A 6 -8.25 -18.44 -12.63
N GLN A 7 -8.12 -18.37 -11.31
CA GLN A 7 -8.51 -17.20 -10.53
C GLN A 7 -7.59 -16.08 -11.03
N CYS A 8 -8.06 -15.32 -12.02
CA CYS A 8 -7.63 -13.94 -12.18
C CYS A 8 -8.18 -13.22 -10.94
N LYS A 9 -7.56 -13.50 -9.79
CA LYS A 9 -7.88 -12.80 -8.57
C LYS A 9 -7.49 -11.37 -8.89
N ALA A 10 -8.45 -10.45 -8.80
CA ALA A 10 -8.12 -9.04 -8.76
C ALA A 10 -6.94 -8.88 -7.80
N MET A 11 -6.00 -7.98 -8.10
CA MET A 11 -4.88 -7.69 -7.21
C MET A 11 -5.45 -7.10 -5.91
N GLU A 12 -5.95 -7.98 -5.05
CA GLU A 12 -6.53 -7.67 -3.76
C GLU A 12 -5.36 -7.62 -2.82
N CYS A 13 -5.08 -6.42 -2.32
CA CYS A 13 -4.03 -6.22 -1.36
C CYS A 13 -4.33 -7.02 -0.08
N GLU A 14 -3.39 -7.86 0.35
CA GLU A 14 -3.58 -8.75 1.50
C GLU A 14 -3.51 -8.03 2.86
N GLY A 15 -2.98 -6.80 2.90
CA GLY A 15 -2.82 -6.00 4.12
C GLY A 15 -4.09 -5.26 4.52
N GLU A 16 -4.37 -5.15 5.82
CA GLU A 16 -5.48 -4.32 6.28
C GLU A 16 -5.23 -2.83 5.98
N ASN A 17 -6.29 -2.13 5.60
CA ASN A 17 -6.25 -0.71 5.24
C ASN A 17 -5.31 -0.37 4.07
N THR A 18 -5.06 -1.35 3.19
CA THR A 18 -4.37 -1.14 1.93
C THR A 18 -5.37 -0.96 0.78
N GLU A 19 -4.94 -0.29 -0.28
CA GLU A 19 -5.66 -0.13 -1.53
C GLU A 19 -4.71 -0.30 -2.71
N TYR A 20 -5.19 -0.97 -3.75
CA TYR A 20 -4.43 -1.11 -4.98
C TYR A 20 -4.49 0.22 -5.75
N GLN A 21 -3.32 0.69 -6.18
CA GLN A 21 -3.18 1.85 -7.04
C GLN A 21 -2.29 1.48 -8.22
N ALA A 22 -2.73 1.82 -9.43
CA ALA A 22 -1.92 1.66 -10.64
C ALA A 22 -0.72 2.63 -10.71
N CYS A 23 -0.76 3.70 -9.91
CA CYS A 23 0.26 4.74 -9.84
C CYS A 23 0.21 5.38 -8.45
N GLY A 24 0.79 4.69 -7.47
CA GLY A 24 0.97 5.19 -6.10
C GLY A 24 2.38 5.74 -5.89
N ASN A 25 2.52 6.62 -4.89
CA ASN A 25 3.83 7.12 -4.49
C ASN A 25 4.66 5.95 -3.93
N PRO A 26 5.84 5.62 -4.51
CA PRO A 26 6.72 4.58 -3.98
C PRO A 26 7.22 4.88 -2.56
N CYS A 27 7.11 6.13 -2.12
CA CYS A 27 7.32 6.52 -0.74
C CYS A 27 6.13 6.16 0.14
N TYR A 28 6.30 5.14 0.99
CA TYR A 28 5.27 4.76 1.95
C TYR A 28 5.28 5.71 3.15
N PRO A 29 4.14 6.34 3.49
CA PRO A 29 4.05 7.13 4.71
C PRO A 29 4.15 6.20 5.93
N THR A 30 4.89 6.63 6.95
CA THR A 30 5.13 5.88 8.20
C THR A 30 4.81 6.78 9.40
N CYS A 31 4.78 6.23 10.63
CA CYS A 31 4.58 7.07 11.82
C CYS A 31 5.65 8.16 12.01
N GLY A 32 6.88 7.90 11.57
CA GLY A 32 7.98 8.88 11.62
C GLY A 32 7.96 9.88 10.46
N ASP A 33 7.27 9.55 9.36
CA ASP A 33 7.16 10.35 8.15
C ASP A 33 5.76 10.21 7.55
N ARG A 34 4.81 10.99 8.09
CA ARG A 34 3.38 10.85 7.80
C ARG A 34 3.01 11.20 6.37
N GLU A 35 3.79 12.06 5.74
CA GLU A 35 3.56 12.49 4.36
C GLU A 35 4.30 11.58 3.35
N GLY A 36 5.24 10.75 3.81
CA GLY A 36 6.07 9.96 2.90
C GLY A 36 6.88 10.87 1.99
N GLU A 37 7.56 11.86 2.57
CA GLU A 37 8.40 12.83 1.82
C GLU A 37 9.90 12.59 2.08
N ASN A 38 10.25 11.83 3.12
CA ASN A 38 11.63 11.64 3.57
C ASN A 38 12.33 10.40 2.99
N CYS A 39 11.79 9.79 1.93
CA CYS A 39 12.46 8.66 1.24
C CYS A 39 13.33 9.08 0.04
N GLY A 40 13.36 10.37 -0.31
CA GLY A 40 14.08 10.88 -1.48
C GLY A 40 13.35 10.67 -2.80
N ASP A 41 14.05 10.89 -3.91
CA ASP A 41 13.49 10.71 -5.25
C ASP A 41 13.59 9.24 -5.68
N LEU A 42 12.50 8.49 -5.46
CA LEU A 42 12.40 7.08 -5.82
C LEU A 42 12.00 6.87 -7.29
N GLY A 43 11.85 7.94 -8.09
CA GLY A 43 11.47 7.88 -9.49
C GLY A 43 9.95 7.89 -9.71
N PRO A 44 9.46 7.35 -10.85
CA PRO A 44 8.05 7.42 -11.19
C PRO A 44 7.17 6.63 -10.22
N CYS A 45 5.88 6.95 -10.20
CA CYS A 45 4.90 6.20 -9.41
C CYS A 45 4.93 4.70 -9.73
N GLY A 46 4.75 3.88 -8.70
CA GLY A 46 4.70 2.42 -8.83
C GLY A 46 3.27 1.91 -8.89
N GLU A 47 3.05 0.84 -9.62
CA GLU A 47 1.83 0.04 -9.50
C GLU A 47 1.97 -0.93 -8.33
N GLY A 48 0.97 -0.98 -7.44
CA GLY A 48 1.01 -1.86 -6.29
C GLY A 48 -0.03 -1.54 -5.22
N CYS A 49 0.21 -2.07 -4.04
CA CYS A 49 -0.63 -1.86 -2.86
C CYS A 49 -0.04 -0.78 -1.98
N PHE A 50 -0.87 0.19 -1.62
CA PHE A 50 -0.51 1.36 -0.83
C PHE A 50 -1.45 1.51 0.36
N CYS A 51 -1.00 2.19 1.42
CA CYS A 51 -1.88 2.49 2.55
C CYS A 51 -2.98 3.47 2.11
N LYS A 52 -4.21 3.20 2.53
CA LYS A 52 -5.32 4.15 2.34
C LYS A 52 -4.99 5.47 3.00
N LYS A 53 -5.57 6.56 2.47
CA LYS A 53 -5.45 7.90 3.06
C LYS A 53 -5.83 7.88 4.56
N GLY A 54 -4.96 8.43 5.40
CA GLY A 54 -5.13 8.42 6.86
C GLY A 54 -4.59 7.16 7.55
N PHE A 55 -3.90 6.30 6.82
CA PHE A 55 -3.16 5.17 7.35
C PHE A 55 -1.69 5.23 6.93
N VAL A 56 -0.82 4.71 7.78
CA VAL A 56 0.63 4.69 7.59
C VAL A 56 1.16 3.28 7.78
N PHE A 57 2.23 2.96 7.07
CA PHE A 57 2.85 1.65 7.11
C PHE A 57 3.54 1.42 8.47
N ASP A 58 3.24 0.29 9.10
CA ASP A 58 3.78 -0.08 10.41
C ASP A 58 5.22 -0.64 10.36
N GLY A 59 5.80 -0.76 9.15
CA GLY A 59 7.11 -1.36 8.92
C GLY A 59 7.08 -2.88 8.73
N LYS A 60 5.91 -3.53 8.80
CA LYS A 60 5.76 -4.98 8.68
C LYS A 60 4.93 -5.36 7.47
N LYS A 61 3.60 -5.22 7.56
CA LYS A 61 2.67 -5.61 6.48
C LYS A 61 1.38 -4.79 6.45
N ASP A 62 1.00 -4.20 7.58
CA ASP A 62 -0.32 -3.62 7.76
C ASP A 62 -0.21 -2.09 7.82
N CYS A 63 -1.29 -1.44 7.41
CA CYS A 63 -1.41 0.00 7.53
C CYS A 63 -2.24 0.34 8.78
N ILE A 64 -1.63 1.06 9.71
CA ILE A 64 -2.28 1.52 10.93
C ILE A 64 -2.76 2.96 10.77
N SER A 65 -3.82 3.33 11.49
CA SER A 65 -4.29 4.72 11.48
C SER A 65 -3.22 5.65 12.03
N VAL A 66 -3.07 6.85 11.45
CA VAL A 66 -2.13 7.88 11.94
C VAL A 66 -2.35 8.23 13.42
N ASP A 67 -3.56 8.05 13.93
CA ASP A 67 -3.93 8.28 15.33
C ASP A 67 -3.48 7.15 16.27
N ASN A 68 -3.12 5.98 15.70
CA ASN A 68 -2.65 4.80 16.42
C ASN A 68 -1.14 4.55 16.24
N CYS A 69 -0.43 5.53 15.67
CA CYS A 69 0.96 5.77 16.01
C CYS A 69 1.04 6.24 17.48
#